data_AF-A0A7X0A203-F1
#
_entry.id   AF-A0A7X0A203-F1
#
_cell.length_a   1.000
_cell.length_b   1.000
_cell.length_c   1.000
_cell.angle_alpha   90.00
_cell.angle_beta   90.00
_cell.angle_gamma   90.00
#
_symmetry.space_group_name_H-M   'P 1'
#
loop_
_entity.id
_entity.type
_entity.pdbx_description
1 polymer ?
#
loop_
_entity_poly.entity_id
_entity_poly.type
_entity_poly.pdbx_seq_one_letter_code
_entity_poly.pdbx_strand_id
1 'polypeptide(L)'
;MRLSEVAISDRNARIEFHPSNGNDSAKEWDLSGSIRRPKNHLSEYEWVRFDPPISVETRRLDDWCSEAGLENIDLIWMDVQGAEADVIAGGNQILMRTRYIYAEYSDHELYEGQLPLRAILELLPSFQVVVEYPRGVEGDVLLKNSSL
;
A
#
# COMPACT_ATOMS: atom_id res chain seq x y z
N MET A 1 3.86 -6.44 -20.55
CA MET A 1 3.68 -5.69 -19.28
C MET A 1 2.60 -4.63 -19.53
N ARG A 2 1.57 -4.55 -18.70
CA ARG A 2 0.53 -3.52 -18.79
C ARG A 2 0.71 -2.61 -17.58
N LEU A 3 0.89 -1.31 -17.82
CA LEU A 3 0.98 -0.28 -16.79
C LEU A 3 -0.37 0.45 -16.72
N SER A 4 -0.81 0.80 -15.53
CA SER A 4 -1.92 1.73 -15.30
C SER A 4 -1.40 2.86 -14.44
N GLU A 5 -1.43 4.09 -14.96
CA GLU A 5 -0.96 5.29 -14.26
C GLU A 5 -2.03 5.81 -13.29
N VAL A 6 -2.33 5.00 -12.26
CA VAL A 6 -3.38 5.25 -11.27
C VAL A 6 -2.93 4.75 -9.90
N ALA A 7 -3.27 5.48 -8.84
CA ALA A 7 -3.12 4.99 -7.47
C ALA A 7 -4.35 4.16 -7.07
N ILE A 8 -4.15 3.11 -6.27
CA ILE A 8 -5.26 2.33 -5.70
C ILE A 8 -5.67 2.94 -4.36
N SER A 9 -6.98 3.12 -4.16
CA SER A 9 -7.54 3.81 -2.99
C SER A 9 -8.95 3.31 -2.66
N ASP A 10 -9.59 3.90 -1.64
CA ASP A 10 -10.94 3.59 -1.19
C ASP A 10 -12.04 4.14 -2.14
N ARG A 11 -11.68 5.05 -3.06
CA ARG A 11 -12.62 5.74 -3.95
C ARG A 11 -12.00 6.07 -5.32
N ASN A 12 -12.87 6.24 -6.32
CA ASN A 12 -12.49 6.77 -7.63
C ASN A 12 -12.56 8.29 -7.58
N ALA A 13 -11.41 8.96 -7.63
CA ALA A 13 -11.32 10.42 -7.54
C ALA A 13 -10.00 10.94 -8.11
N ARG A 14 -9.80 12.26 -8.04
CA ARG A 14 -8.46 12.85 -8.06
C ARG A 14 -8.10 13.28 -6.64
N ILE A 15 -6.94 12.85 -6.16
CA ILE A 15 -6.46 13.18 -4.80
C ILE A 15 -5.01 13.67 -4.83
N GLU A 16 -4.54 14.19 -3.69
CA GLU A 16 -3.13 14.51 -3.48
C GLU A 16 -2.31 13.23 -3.31
N PHE A 17 -1.18 13.16 -4.00
CA PHE A 17 -0.13 12.17 -3.79
C PHE A 17 1.12 12.89 -3.32
N HIS A 18 1.79 12.29 -2.34
CA HIS A 18 2.96 12.85 -1.65
C HIS A 18 4.20 12.04 -2.06
N PRO A 19 4.88 12.42 -3.15
CA PRO A 19 6.13 11.79 -3.53
C PRO A 19 7.21 12.19 -2.52
N SER A 20 7.91 11.19 -1.99
CA SER A 20 9.16 11.45 -1.29
C SER A 20 10.26 11.75 -2.30
N ASN A 21 11.21 12.55 -1.87
CA ASN A 21 12.44 12.86 -2.57
C ASN A 21 13.62 12.74 -1.61
N GLY A 22 14.76 12.33 -2.11
CA GLY A 22 15.99 12.28 -1.33
C GLY A 22 16.83 13.55 -1.49
N ASN A 23 17.80 13.75 -0.60
CA ASN A 23 18.89 14.70 -0.85
C ASN A 23 19.93 14.07 -1.82
N ASP A 24 21.03 14.77 -2.12
CA ASP A 24 22.12 14.29 -3.00
C ASP A 24 22.79 12.97 -2.56
N SER A 25 22.48 12.44 -1.37
CA SER A 25 22.97 11.15 -0.87
C SER A 25 21.99 9.98 -1.06
N ALA A 26 20.74 10.28 -1.40
CA ALA A 26 19.77 9.25 -1.80
C ALA A 26 20.07 8.80 -3.24
N LYS A 27 20.05 7.50 -3.47
CA LYS A 27 20.14 6.95 -4.82
C LYS A 27 18.75 7.01 -5.48
N GLU A 28 18.67 7.01 -6.81
CA GLU A 28 17.40 7.19 -7.56
C GLU A 28 16.26 6.20 -7.18
N TRP A 29 16.62 5.01 -6.72
CA TRP A 29 15.72 3.95 -6.21
C TRP A 29 15.31 4.09 -4.74
N ASP A 30 15.78 5.12 -4.02
CA ASP A 30 15.45 5.36 -2.60
C ASP A 30 14.21 6.29 -2.45
N LEU A 31 13.39 6.39 -3.51
CA LEU A 31 12.20 7.24 -3.57
C LEU A 31 10.93 6.41 -3.35
N SER A 32 10.14 6.79 -2.37
CA SER A 32 8.80 6.28 -2.08
C SER A 32 7.71 7.33 -2.35
N GLY A 33 6.43 6.97 -2.17
CA GLY A 33 5.36 7.96 -2.17
C GLY A 33 4.03 7.35 -1.74
N SER A 34 3.15 8.19 -1.22
CA SER A 34 1.86 7.75 -0.68
C SER A 34 0.74 8.71 -1.03
N ILE A 35 -0.48 8.17 -1.11
CA ILE A 35 -1.70 8.99 -1.10
C ILE A 35 -2.03 9.54 0.29
N ARG A 36 -1.34 9.05 1.34
CA ARG A 36 -1.42 9.59 2.69
C ARG A 36 -0.32 10.62 2.91
N ARG A 37 -0.63 11.62 3.74
CA ARG A 37 0.33 12.66 4.10
C ARG A 37 1.42 12.05 4.98
N PRO A 38 2.70 12.40 4.74
CA PRO A 38 3.78 11.99 5.64
C PRO A 38 3.59 12.62 7.02
N LYS A 39 3.89 11.85 8.07
CA LYS A 39 3.78 12.26 9.47
C LYS A 39 5.13 12.14 10.20
N ASN A 40 5.41 10.96 10.77
CA ASN A 40 6.67 10.70 11.49
C ASN A 40 7.82 10.32 10.56
N HIS A 41 7.56 10.15 9.26
CA HIS A 41 8.59 9.84 8.27
C HIS A 41 9.75 10.86 8.28
N LEU A 42 9.46 12.14 8.57
CA LEU A 42 10.45 13.22 8.63
C LEU A 42 11.36 13.15 9.86
N SER A 43 10.93 12.50 10.94
CA SER A 43 11.70 12.35 12.18
C SER A 43 12.45 11.02 12.26
N GLU A 44 11.94 9.97 11.62
CA GLU A 44 12.56 8.63 11.59
C GLU A 44 13.66 8.56 10.52
N TYR A 45 13.50 9.30 9.41
CA TYR A 45 14.43 9.34 8.28
C TYR A 45 14.81 10.79 7.92
N GLU A 46 15.77 11.38 8.63
CA GLU A 46 16.19 12.79 8.45
C GLU A 46 16.63 13.16 7.03
N TRP A 47 17.05 12.18 6.22
CA TRP A 47 17.46 12.39 4.83
C TRP A 47 16.31 12.45 3.83
N VAL A 48 15.10 12.04 4.23
CA VAL A 48 13.92 12.03 3.36
C VAL A 48 13.24 13.38 3.40
N ARG A 49 12.98 13.91 2.20
CA ARG A 49 12.17 15.11 1.97
C ARG A 49 10.92 14.71 1.21
N PHE A 50 9.93 15.58 1.21
CA PHE A 50 8.74 15.41 0.38
C PHE A 50 8.65 16.60 -0.55
N ASP A 51 8.48 16.31 -1.84
CA ASP A 51 8.17 17.32 -2.83
C ASP A 51 6.73 17.82 -2.64
N PRO A 52 6.37 18.98 -3.22
CA PRO A 52 4.98 19.43 -3.22
C PRO A 52 4.04 18.33 -3.73
N PRO A 53 2.87 18.13 -3.10
CA PRO A 53 1.94 17.09 -3.53
C PRO A 53 1.49 17.31 -4.97
N ILE A 54 1.35 16.21 -5.70
CA ILE A 54 0.83 16.20 -7.07
C ILE A 54 -0.58 15.63 -7.09
N SER A 55 -1.42 16.09 -8.02
CA SER A 55 -2.75 15.52 -8.20
C SER A 55 -2.67 14.27 -9.07
N VAL A 56 -3.12 13.12 -8.55
CA VAL A 56 -3.17 11.85 -9.28
C VAL A 56 -4.61 11.34 -9.39
N GLU A 57 -4.89 10.48 -10.37
CA GLU A 57 -6.12 9.70 -10.38
C GLU A 57 -6.03 8.53 -9.41
N THR A 58 -7.17 8.19 -8.80
CA THR A 58 -7.34 6.97 -8.02
C THR A 58 -8.40 6.07 -8.61
N ARG A 59 -8.25 4.76 -8.35
CA ARG A 59 -9.28 3.75 -8.55
C ARG A 59 -9.41 2.86 -7.32
N ARG A 60 -10.62 2.41 -7.04
CA ARG A 60 -10.85 1.23 -6.21
C ARG A 60 -10.26 0.01 -6.90
N LEU A 61 -9.62 -0.87 -6.13
CA LEU A 61 -9.02 -2.09 -6.65
C LEU A 61 -10.07 -2.96 -7.36
N ASP A 62 -11.28 -3.08 -6.80
CA ASP A 62 -12.39 -3.80 -7.41
C ASP A 62 -12.73 -3.27 -8.82
N ASP A 63 -12.80 -1.94 -8.96
CA ASP A 63 -13.20 -1.29 -10.22
C ASP A 63 -12.10 -1.46 -11.28
N TRP A 64 -10.84 -1.26 -10.90
CA TRP A 64 -9.70 -1.49 -11.80
C TRP A 64 -9.63 -2.95 -12.26
N CYS A 65 -9.81 -3.91 -11.35
CA CYS A 65 -9.82 -5.33 -11.70
C CYS A 65 -10.98 -5.68 -12.66
N SER A 66 -12.17 -5.13 -12.43
CA SER A 66 -13.31 -5.28 -13.33
C SER A 66 -13.01 -4.72 -14.73
N GLU A 67 -12.43 -3.53 -14.83
CA GLU A 67 -12.02 -2.91 -16.10
C GLU A 67 -10.92 -3.72 -16.82
N ALA A 68 -10.05 -4.37 -16.05
CA ALA A 68 -9.00 -5.23 -16.56
C ALA A 68 -9.49 -6.64 -16.95
N GLY A 69 -10.74 -7.01 -16.62
CA GLY A 69 -11.28 -8.36 -16.82
C GLY A 69 -10.67 -9.41 -15.88
N LEU A 70 -10.21 -8.99 -14.70
CA LEU A 70 -9.61 -9.86 -13.69
C LEU A 70 -10.67 -10.32 -12.68
N GLU A 71 -10.97 -11.62 -12.70
CA GLU A 71 -11.94 -12.21 -11.80
C GLU A 71 -11.32 -12.92 -10.59
N ASN A 72 -10.04 -13.31 -10.70
CA ASN A 72 -9.25 -13.99 -9.67
C ASN A 72 -7.80 -13.48 -9.73
N ILE A 73 -7.11 -13.46 -8.59
CA ILE A 73 -5.71 -13.04 -8.50
C ILE A 73 -4.91 -14.07 -7.72
N ASP A 74 -3.80 -14.55 -8.28
CA ASP A 74 -2.91 -15.47 -7.56
C ASP A 74 -2.08 -14.72 -6.50
N LEU A 75 -1.56 -13.55 -6.82
CA LEU A 75 -0.74 -12.74 -5.92
C LEU A 75 -0.97 -11.24 -6.14
N ILE A 76 -1.19 -10.52 -5.06
CA ILE A 76 -1.01 -9.07 -5.00
C ILE A 76 0.31 -8.80 -4.27
N TRP A 77 1.21 -8.04 -4.90
CA TRP A 77 2.35 -7.43 -4.23
C TRP A 77 2.00 -5.97 -3.97
N MET A 78 1.92 -5.59 -2.69
CA MET A 78 1.42 -4.30 -2.25
C MET A 78 2.47 -3.58 -1.42
N ASP A 79 3.07 -2.57 -2.02
CA ASP A 79 3.90 -1.58 -1.33
C ASP A 79 3.29 -0.22 -1.65
N VAL A 80 2.54 0.33 -0.68
CA VAL A 80 1.72 1.55 -0.85
C VAL A 80 1.93 2.57 0.25
N GLN A 81 2.99 2.39 1.05
CA GLN A 81 3.50 3.38 1.99
C GLN A 81 2.40 3.93 2.91
N GLY A 82 1.81 3.05 3.71
CA GLY A 82 0.81 3.40 4.73
C GLY A 82 -0.63 3.45 4.24
N ALA A 83 -0.87 3.31 2.93
CA ALA A 83 -2.20 3.33 2.33
C ALA A 83 -2.85 1.93 2.23
N GLU A 84 -2.37 0.93 2.96
CA GLU A 84 -2.83 -0.46 2.88
C GLU A 84 -4.34 -0.55 3.20
N ALA A 85 -4.79 0.22 4.20
CA ALA A 85 -6.21 0.30 4.57
C ALA A 85 -7.09 0.81 3.42
N ASP A 86 -6.59 1.76 2.61
CA ASP A 86 -7.32 2.34 1.47
C ASP A 86 -7.44 1.33 0.33
N VAL A 87 -6.36 0.59 0.06
CA VAL A 87 -6.36 -0.50 -0.94
C VAL A 87 -7.35 -1.59 -0.53
N ILE A 88 -7.32 -1.99 0.75
CA ILE A 88 -8.22 -3.03 1.28
C ILE A 88 -9.68 -2.58 1.18
N ALA A 89 -9.99 -1.33 1.59
CA ALA A 89 -11.34 -0.77 1.49
C ALA A 89 -11.83 -0.70 0.02
N GLY A 90 -10.93 -0.41 -0.92
CA GLY A 90 -11.22 -0.39 -2.35
C GLY A 90 -11.35 -1.79 -3.00
N GLY A 91 -10.90 -2.85 -2.34
CA GLY A 91 -10.74 -4.19 -2.91
C GLY A 91 -11.58 -5.30 -2.27
N ASN A 92 -12.59 -4.96 -1.46
CA ASN A 92 -13.37 -5.94 -0.70
C ASN A 92 -13.86 -7.15 -1.53
N GLN A 93 -14.22 -6.97 -2.80
CA GLN A 93 -14.71 -8.06 -3.64
C GLN A 93 -13.57 -8.91 -4.22
N ILE A 94 -12.58 -8.28 -4.83
CA ILE A 94 -11.50 -8.99 -5.49
C ILE A 94 -10.55 -9.68 -4.49
N LEU A 95 -10.40 -9.13 -3.29
CA LEU A 95 -9.58 -9.73 -2.23
C LEU A 95 -10.14 -11.08 -1.77
N MET A 96 -11.47 -11.27 -1.79
CA MET A 96 -12.08 -12.60 -1.52
C MET A 96 -11.65 -13.67 -2.52
N ARG A 97 -11.23 -13.27 -3.73
CA ARG A 97 -10.79 -14.14 -4.83
C ARG A 97 -9.29 -14.01 -5.12
N THR A 98 -8.56 -13.43 -4.15
CA THR A 98 -7.11 -13.30 -4.19
C THR A 98 -6.48 -14.37 -3.32
N ARG A 99 -5.53 -15.16 -3.85
CA ARG A 99 -4.92 -16.28 -3.11
C ARG A 99 -3.86 -15.82 -2.11
N TYR A 100 -3.01 -14.87 -2.51
CA TYR A 100 -1.92 -14.37 -1.69
C TYR A 100 -1.81 -12.85 -1.77
N ILE A 101 -1.40 -12.24 -0.66
CA ILE A 101 -1.00 -10.84 -0.57
C ILE A 101 0.40 -10.81 0.04
N TYR A 102 1.34 -10.16 -0.63
CA TYR A 102 2.63 -9.78 -0.04
C TYR A 102 2.58 -8.27 0.19
N ALA A 103 2.72 -7.82 1.44
CA ALA A 103 2.60 -6.42 1.79
C ALA A 103 3.74 -5.93 2.68
N GLU A 104 4.25 -4.72 2.41
CA GLU A 104 5.07 -4.00 3.38
C GLU A 104 4.17 -3.44 4.50
N TYR A 105 4.72 -3.32 5.72
CA TYR A 105 4.06 -2.70 6.85
C TYR A 105 5.04 -1.93 7.74
N SER A 106 4.50 -1.00 8.53
CA SER A 106 5.17 -0.39 9.67
C SER A 106 4.22 -0.34 10.86
N ASP A 107 4.70 -0.72 12.04
CA ASP A 107 3.99 -0.55 13.31
C ASP A 107 4.13 0.88 13.87
N HIS A 108 4.94 1.73 13.21
CA HIS A 108 4.98 3.16 13.44
C HIS A 108 4.16 3.89 12.39
N GLU A 109 3.45 4.94 12.81
CA GLU A 109 2.64 5.77 11.91
C GLU A 109 3.55 6.74 11.13
N LEU A 110 4.20 6.24 10.07
CA LEU A 110 5.04 7.04 9.19
C LEU A 110 4.19 8.00 8.33
N TYR A 111 2.99 7.56 7.94
CA TYR A 111 2.00 8.33 7.20
C TYR A 111 0.71 8.50 8.01
N GLU A 112 0.00 9.62 7.84
CA GLU A 112 -1.21 9.95 8.60
C GLU A 112 -2.29 8.86 8.48
N GLY A 113 -2.67 8.29 9.63
CA GLY A 113 -3.69 7.23 9.70
C GLY A 113 -3.26 5.88 9.14
N GLN A 114 -1.96 5.67 8.91
CA GLN A 114 -1.38 4.36 8.64
C GLN A 114 -1.71 3.39 9.77
N LEU A 115 -2.06 2.16 9.39
CA LEU A 115 -2.37 1.10 10.34
C LEU A 115 -1.14 0.24 10.63
N PRO A 116 -0.93 -0.20 11.89
CA PRO A 116 0.06 -1.24 12.20
C PRO A 116 -0.37 -2.59 11.64
N LEU A 117 0.55 -3.55 11.54
CA LEU A 117 0.29 -4.86 10.93
C LEU A 117 -0.94 -5.54 11.52
N ARG A 118 -1.06 -5.52 12.86
CA ARG A 118 -2.20 -6.11 13.55
C ARG A 118 -3.54 -5.58 13.03
N ALA A 119 -3.66 -4.26 12.84
CA ALA A 119 -4.90 -3.65 12.38
C ALA A 119 -5.15 -3.92 10.88
N ILE A 120 -4.09 -4.01 10.07
CA ILE A 120 -4.19 -4.47 8.66
C ILE A 120 -4.78 -5.89 8.61
N LEU A 121 -4.30 -6.80 9.46
CA LEU A 121 -4.81 -8.18 9.54
C LEU A 121 -6.29 -8.24 9.97
N GLU A 122 -6.71 -7.35 10.88
CA GLU A 122 -8.12 -7.24 11.30
C GLU A 122 -9.05 -6.82 10.13
N LEU A 123 -8.53 -6.09 9.13
CA LEU A 123 -9.26 -5.76 7.90
C LEU A 123 -9.31 -6.93 6.88
N LEU A 124 -8.49 -7.96 7.06
CA LEU A 124 -8.36 -9.11 6.16
C LEU A 124 -8.68 -10.44 6.88
N PRO A 125 -9.91 -10.62 7.40
CA PRO A 125 -10.25 -11.75 8.27
C PRO A 125 -10.18 -13.13 7.58
N SER A 126 -10.23 -13.16 6.24
CA SER A 126 -10.08 -14.39 5.44
C SER A 126 -8.61 -14.72 5.11
N PHE A 127 -7.66 -13.91 5.58
CA PHE A 127 -6.24 -14.11 5.33
C PHE A 127 -5.52 -14.50 6.63
N GLN A 128 -4.55 -15.40 6.48
CA GLN A 128 -3.65 -15.81 7.56
C GLN A 128 -2.21 -15.50 7.17
N VAL A 129 -1.40 -15.15 8.16
CA VAL A 129 0.04 -14.97 8.01
C VAL A 129 0.68 -16.32 7.64
N VAL A 130 1.40 -16.35 6.52
CA VAL A 130 2.26 -17.47 6.12
C VAL A 130 3.66 -17.28 6.70
N VAL A 131 4.21 -16.08 6.54
CA VAL A 131 5.54 -15.70 7.00
C VAL A 131 5.63 -14.18 7.12
N GLU A 132 6.33 -13.72 8.15
CA GLU A 132 6.73 -12.33 8.36
C GLU A 132 8.24 -12.19 8.19
N TYR A 133 8.67 -11.08 7.62
CA TYR A 133 10.07 -10.69 7.42
C TYR A 133 10.34 -9.36 8.14
N PRO A 134 10.39 -9.37 9.49
CA PRO A 134 10.51 -8.15 10.27
C PRO A 134 11.89 -7.51 10.15
N ARG A 135 11.90 -6.17 10.14
CA ARG A 135 13.05 -5.26 10.13
C ARG A 135 12.84 -4.17 11.21
N GLY A 136 12.89 -4.58 12.47
CA GLY A 136 12.59 -3.68 13.59
C GLY A 136 11.08 -3.45 13.71
N VAL A 137 10.64 -2.20 13.53
CA VAL A 137 9.22 -1.81 13.57
C VAL A 137 8.54 -1.86 12.21
N GLU A 138 9.30 -2.16 11.15
CA GLU A 138 8.84 -2.32 9.78
C GLU A 138 9.04 -3.78 9.32
N GLY A 139 8.49 -4.16 8.18
CA GLY A 139 8.75 -5.45 7.59
C GLY A 139 7.85 -5.78 6.41
N ASP A 140 8.02 -6.98 5.88
CA ASP A 140 7.10 -7.54 4.90
C ASP A 140 6.32 -8.70 5.49
N VAL A 141 5.10 -8.91 5.02
CA VAL A 141 4.27 -10.05 5.39
C VAL A 141 3.71 -10.73 4.15
N LEU A 142 3.81 -12.07 4.11
CA LEU A 142 3.09 -12.89 3.16
C LEU A 142 1.82 -13.44 3.83
N LEU A 143 0.69 -13.13 3.24
CA LEU A 143 -0.63 -13.57 3.65
C LEU A 143 -1.20 -14.56 2.65
N LYS A 144 -1.92 -15.57 3.14
CA LYS A 144 -2.67 -16.54 2.32
C LYS A 144 -4.14 -16.48 2.66
N ASN A 145 -4.98 -16.43 1.64
CA ASN A 145 -6.42 -16.56 1.81
C ASN A 145 -6.77 -17.98 2.25
N SER A 146 -7.42 -18.14 3.40
CA SER A 146 -7.84 -19.43 3.95
C SER A 146 -9.12 -19.97 3.33
N SER A 147 -9.82 -19.16 2.54
CA SER A 147 -11.11 -19.49 1.91
C SER A 147 -10.96 -20.01 0.47
N LEU A 148 -9.74 -20.14 -0.05
CA LEU A 148 -9.40 -20.56 -1.42
C LEU A 148 -8.47 -21.78 -1.47
#